data_AF-A0A848TK56-F1
#
_entry.id   AF-A0A848TK56-F1
#
_cell.length_a   1.000
_cell.length_b   1.000
_cell.length_c   1.000
_cell.angle_alpha   90.00
_cell.angle_beta   90.00
_cell.angle_gamma   90.00
#
_symmetry.space_group_name_H-M   'P 1'
#
loop_
_entity.id
_entity.type
_entity.pdbx_description
1 polymer ?
#
loop_
_entity_poly.entity_id
_entity_poly.type
_entity_poly.pdbx_seq_one_letter_code
_entity_poly.pdbx_strand_id
1 'polypeptide(L)' 'EWRASEDVLSRLTRIEDFDRVGARFVSHNRRQLDMPRIAELKAADAPVFCWTIRSPEQETEARKVADNVTFEGYLP' A
#
# COMPACT_ATOMS: atom_id res chain seq x y z
N GLU A 1 21.32 -10.68 8.32
CA GLU A 1 20.18 -10.08 7.61
C GLU A 1 19.02 -9.87 8.57
N TRP A 2 18.28 -8.77 8.44
CA TRP A 2 17.04 -8.55 9.18
C TRP A 2 15.86 -9.00 8.31
N ARG A 3 15.46 -10.28 8.42
CA ARG A 3 14.26 -10.82 7.79
C ARG A 3 13.40 -11.49 8.86
N ALA A 4 12.12 -11.16 8.89
CA ALA A 4 11.17 -11.81 9.78
C ALA A 4 10.96 -13.28 9.35
N SER A 5 10.50 -14.14 10.28
CA SER A 5 10.12 -15.51 9.93
C SER A 5 8.98 -15.54 8.92
N GLU A 6 8.83 -16.65 8.19
CA GLU A 6 7.74 -16.83 7.23
C GLU A 6 6.36 -16.69 7.88
N ASP A 7 6.20 -17.18 9.12
CA ASP A 7 4.97 -17.01 9.89
C ASP A 7 4.64 -15.54 10.15
N VAL A 8 5.66 -14.75 10.51
CA VAL A 8 5.48 -13.32 10.75
C VAL A 8 5.14 -12.60 9.44
N LEU A 9 5.81 -12.93 8.33
CA LEU A 9 5.50 -12.37 7.01
C LEU A 9 4.08 -12.72 6.56
N SER A 10 3.68 -13.98 6.71
CA SER A 10 2.33 -14.47 6.40
C SER A 10 1.26 -13.72 7.18
N ARG A 11 1.47 -13.51 8.49
CA ARG A 11 0.56 -12.73 9.34
C ARG A 11 0.48 -11.26 8.93
N LEU A 12 1.61 -10.59 8.76
CA LEU A 12 1.64 -9.15 8.45
C LEU A 12 1.07 -8.83 7.06
N THR A 13 1.22 -9.75 6.09
CA THR A 13 0.65 -9.61 4.74
C THR A 13 -0.88 -9.51 4.75
N ARG A 14 -1.54 -10.07 5.77
CA ARG A 14 -3.01 -10.01 5.91
C ARG A 14 -3.51 -8.65 6.39
N ILE A 15 -2.64 -7.79 6.93
CA ILE A 15 -3.01 -6.47 7.48
C ILE A 15 -4.27 -6.57 8.37
N GLU A 16 -4.35 -7.64 9.17
CA GLU A 16 -5.51 -7.94 10.04
C GLU A 16 -5.63 -6.90 11.17
N ASP A 17 -4.52 -6.26 11.51
CA ASP A 17 -4.45 -5.23 12.53
C ASP A 17 -5.13 -3.93 12.12
N PHE A 18 -5.45 -3.74 10.83
CA PHE A 18 -6.11 -2.53 10.32
C PHE A 18 -7.37 -2.20 11.13
N ASP A 19 -8.25 -3.18 11.29
CA ASP A 19 -9.50 -3.03 12.03
C ASP A 19 -9.23 -2.98 13.54
N ARG A 20 -8.32 -3.83 14.04
CA ARG A 20 -7.98 -3.93 15.47
C ARG A 20 -7.50 -2.61 16.05
N VAL A 21 -6.71 -1.84 15.30
CA VAL A 21 -6.16 -0.57 15.76
C VAL A 21 -7.04 0.63 15.38
N GLY A 22 -8.16 0.40 14.70
CA GLY A 22 -9.01 1.47 14.18
C GLY A 22 -8.31 2.34 13.13
N ALA A 23 -7.44 1.73 12.32
CA ALA A 23 -6.77 2.43 11.23
C ALA A 23 -7.78 3.02 10.25
N ARG A 24 -7.42 4.14 9.64
CA ARG A 24 -8.30 4.90 8.74
C ARG A 24 -7.78 5.00 7.32
N PHE A 25 -6.59 4.49 7.04
CA PHE A 25 -5.99 4.40 5.71
C PHE A 25 -4.83 3.41 5.73
N VAL A 26 -4.43 2.91 4.56
CA VAL A 26 -3.21 2.12 4.40
C VAL A 26 -2.24 2.87 3.49
N SER A 27 -0.95 2.87 3.83
CA SER A 27 0.11 3.40 2.97
C SER A 27 0.99 2.25 2.50
N HIS A 28 1.07 2.01 1.19
CA HIS A 28 1.61 0.78 0.64
C HIS A 28 2.61 0.99 -0.50
N ASN A 29 3.51 0.02 -0.70
CA ASN A 29 4.51 0.10 -1.76
C ASN A 29 3.85 0.00 -3.13
N ARG A 30 4.28 0.83 -4.09
CA ARG A 30 3.74 0.79 -5.46
C ARG A 30 3.79 -0.57 -6.15
N ARG A 31 4.73 -1.44 -5.78
CA ARG A 31 4.92 -2.78 -6.36
C ARG A 31 3.99 -3.84 -5.77
N GLN A 32 3.16 -3.47 -4.80
CA GLN A 32 2.30 -4.39 -4.05
C GLN A 32 0.85 -3.90 -3.99
N LEU A 33 0.47 -2.91 -4.82
CA LEU A 33 -0.90 -2.40 -4.89
C LEU A 33 -1.92 -3.43 -5.42
N ASP A 34 -1.44 -4.48 -6.08
CA ASP A 34 -2.23 -5.62 -6.57
C ASP A 34 -2.48 -6.69 -5.50
N MET A 35 -1.96 -6.52 -4.29
CA MET A 35 -2.23 -7.44 -3.19
C MET A 35 -3.74 -7.52 -2.91
N PRO A 36 -4.34 -8.73 -2.83
CA PRO A 36 -5.78 -8.89 -2.60
C PRO A 36 -6.30 -8.11 -1.40
N ARG A 37 -5.50 -8.05 -0.32
CA ARG A 37 -5.86 -7.31 0.90
C ARG A 37 -6.00 -5.80 0.65
N ILE A 38 -5.21 -5.21 -0.24
CA ILE A 38 -5.33 -3.79 -0.58
C ILE A 38 -6.64 -3.53 -1.33
N ALA A 39 -7.03 -4.43 -2.24
CA ALA A 39 -8.31 -4.34 -2.94
C ALA A 39 -9.50 -4.50 -1.98
N GLU A 40 -9.44 -5.44 -1.03
CA GLU A 40 -10.45 -5.61 0.02
C GLU A 40 -10.62 -4.34 0.87
N LEU A 41 -9.52 -3.75 1.35
CA LEU A 41 -9.55 -2.53 2.15
C LEU A 41 -10.13 -1.36 1.34
N LYS A 42 -9.72 -1.20 0.07
CA LYS A 42 -10.27 -0.16 -0.81
C LYS A 42 -11.77 -0.36 -1.07
N ALA A 43 -12.21 -1.60 -1.26
CA ALA A 43 -13.63 -1.93 -1.43
C ALA A 43 -14.46 -1.67 -0.16
N ALA A 44 -13.82 -1.65 1.01
CA ALA A 44 -14.40 -1.24 2.29
C ALA A 44 -14.23 0.26 2.57
N ASP A 45 -14.05 1.08 1.52
CA ASP A 45 -13.88 2.53 1.57
C ASP A 45 -12.65 3.03 2.36
N ALA A 46 -11.67 2.17 2.65
CA ALA A 46 -10.42 2.61 3.24
C ALA A 46 -9.56 3.33 2.18
N PRO A 47 -9.10 4.58 2.43
CA PRO A 47 -8.14 5.24 1.58
C PRO A 47 -6.83 4.44 1.45
N VAL A 48 -6.38 4.28 0.20
CA VAL A 48 -5.11 3.65 -0.14
C VAL A 48 -4.13 4.72 -0.59
N PHE A 49 -3.05 4.90 0.16
CA PHE A 49 -1.94 5.76 -0.20
C PHE A 49 -0.78 4.91 -0.73
N CYS A 50 0.00 5.49 -1.62
CA CYS A 50 1.13 4.82 -2.26
C CYS A 50 2.42 5.62 -2.13
N TRP A 51 3.55 4.95 -1.89
CA TRP A 51 4.88 5.55 -1.78
C TRP A 51 5.87 5.00 -2.80
N THR A 52 7.04 5.64 -2.93
CA THR A 52 8.08 5.38 -3.94
C THR A 52 7.65 5.64 -5.40
N ILE A 53 6.84 6.68 -5.65
CA ILE A 53 6.54 7.12 -7.02
C ILE A 53 7.65 8.05 -7.52
N ARG A 54 8.28 7.71 -8.64
CA ARG A 54 9.46 8.42 -9.18
C ARG A 54 9.31 8.90 -10.63
N SER A 55 8.17 8.64 -11.28
CA SER A 55 7.92 9.08 -12.65
C SER A 55 6.41 9.24 -12.93
N PRO A 56 6.02 9.97 -14.00
CA PRO A 56 4.62 10.14 -14.38
C PRO A 56 3.93 8.81 -14.72
N GLU A 57 4.66 7.86 -15.30
CA GLU A 57 4.13 6.54 -15.66
C GLU A 57 3.85 5.72 -14.39
N GLN A 58 4.74 5.79 -13.40
CA GLN A 58 4.52 5.13 -12.11
C GLN A 58 3.33 5.74 -11.37
N GLU A 59 3.17 7.06 -11.43
CA GLU A 59 2.00 7.74 -10.89
C GLU A 59 0.71 7.27 -11.58
N THR A 60 0.69 7.24 -12.91
CA THR A 60 -0.46 6.80 -13.70
C THR A 60 -0.90 5.39 -13.33
N GLU A 61 0.05 4.46 -13.20
CA GLU A 61 -0.25 3.09 -12.79
C GLU A 61 -0.72 3.02 -11.33
N ALA A 62 -0.07 3.75 -10.42
CA ALA A 62 -0.45 3.76 -9.00
C ALA A 62 -1.86 4.33 -8.80
N ARG A 63 -2.23 5.39 -9.53
CA ARG A 63 -3.55 6.05 -9.42
C ARG A 63 -4.73 5.19 -9.86
N LYS A 64 -4.51 4.04 -10.50
CA LYS A 64 -5.56 3.04 -10.73
C LYS A 64 -6.12 2.47 -9.41
N VAL A 65 -5.29 2.48 -8.35
CA VAL A 65 -5.64 1.92 -7.03
C VAL A 65 -5.47 2.96 -5.92
N ALA A 66 -4.43 3.78 -5.94
CA ALA A 66 -4.10 4.71 -4.86
C ALA A 66 -4.86 6.03 -4.97
N ASP A 67 -5.43 6.46 -3.85
CA ASP A 67 -6.13 7.75 -3.69
C ASP A 67 -5.13 8.90 -3.48
N ASN A 68 -3.93 8.60 -2.97
CA ASN A 68 -2.84 9.55 -2.86
C ASN A 68 -1.49 8.90 -3.17
N VAL A 69 -0.54 9.70 -3.67
CA VAL A 69 0.82 9.25 -4.00
C VAL A 69 1.88 10.13 -3.32
N THR A 70 2.92 9.51 -2.79
CA THR A 70 4.11 10.18 -2.27
C THR A 70 5.22 10.10 -3.32
N PHE A 71 5.71 11.28 -3.71
CA PHE A 71 6.77 11.42 -4.68
C PHE A 71 8.16 11.28 -4.04
N GLU A 72 9.04 10.54 -4.70
CA GLU A 72 10.46 10.43 -4.35
C GLU A 72 11.31 10.91 -5.52
N GLY A 73 11.74 12.17 -5.49
CA GLY A 73 12.59 12.72 -6.54
C GLY A 73 11.88 12.96 -7.87
N TYR A 74 10.54 12.95 -7.89
CA TYR A 74 9.75 13.50 -8.98
C TYR A 74 9.83 15.03 -8.91
N LEU A 75 10.89 15.58 -9.49
CA LEU A 75 11.07 17.02 -9.63
C LEU A 75 10.26 17.48 -10.86
N PRO A 76 9.54 18.62 -10.79
CA PRO A 76 8.68 19.12 -11.86
C PRO A 76 9.37 19.27 -13.21
#